data_AF-A0A2N3BVP4-F1
#
_entry.id   AF-A0A2N3BVP4-F1
#
_cell.length_a   1.000
_cell.length_b   1.000
_cell.length_c   1.000
_cell.angle_alpha   90.00
_cell.angle_beta   90.00
_cell.angle_gamma   90.00
#
_symmetry.space_group_name_H-M   'P 1'
#
loop_
_entity.id
_entity.type
_entity.pdbx_description
1 polymer ?
#
loop_
_entity_poly.entity_id
_entity_poly.type
_entity_poly.pdbx_seq_one_letter_code
_entity_poly.pdbx_strand_id
1 'polypeptide(L)'
;MTKTTPLSGLATAGMEPLTSVGRAFIEGWVEASGEIAAFLGRRIQSDIDLQRQILQCRDPAELVRIQTAFVEKAVEDYRAETGKLARIGHAMREAVLPADTD
;
A
#
# COMPACT_ATOMS: atom_id res chain seq x y z
N MET A 1 4.84 -42.23 -32.70
CA MET A 1 5.93 -41.51 -32.01
C MET A 1 5.35 -40.74 -30.84
N THR A 2 5.32 -41.34 -29.65
CA THR A 2 4.98 -40.65 -28.40
C THR A 2 6.20 -39.81 -28.00
N LYS A 3 6.10 -38.48 -28.04
CA LYS A 3 7.13 -37.60 -27.50
C LYS A 3 7.15 -37.78 -25.99
N THR A 4 8.15 -38.51 -25.48
CA THR A 4 8.41 -38.65 -24.06
C THR A 4 8.90 -37.30 -23.54
N THR A 5 8.00 -36.49 -22.97
CA THR A 5 8.42 -35.29 -22.25
C THR A 5 9.31 -35.74 -21.08
N PRO A 6 10.58 -35.31 -21.02
CA PRO A 6 11.48 -35.73 -19.95
C PRO A 6 10.96 -35.19 -18.61
N LEU A 7 11.16 -35.94 -17.51
CA LEU A 7 10.76 -35.53 -16.16
C LEU A 7 11.25 -34.12 -15.79
N SER A 8 12.36 -33.67 -16.38
CA SER A 8 12.89 -32.32 -16.22
C SER A 8 11.94 -31.24 -16.76
N GLY A 9 11.27 -31.46 -17.89
CA GLY A 9 10.31 -30.51 -18.45
C GLY A 9 9.07 -30.33 -17.58
N LEU A 10 8.63 -31.39 -16.88
CA LEU A 10 7.52 -31.33 -15.92
C LEU A 10 7.93 -30.60 -14.63
N ALA A 11 9.18 -30.81 -14.16
CA ALA A 11 9.72 -30.13 -12.98
C ALA A 11 9.93 -28.62 -13.22
N THR A 12 10.40 -28.22 -14.40
CA THR A 12 10.57 -26.80 -14.76
C THR A 12 9.22 -26.10 -14.93
N ALA A 13 8.25 -26.75 -15.59
CA ALA A 13 6.90 -26.21 -15.74
C ALA A 13 6.15 -26.04 -14.41
N GLY A 14 6.43 -26.89 -13.41
CA GLY A 14 5.90 -26.71 -12.04
C GLY A 14 6.56 -25.59 -11.24
N MET A 15 7.77 -25.17 -11.63
CA MET A 15 8.56 -24.14 -10.93
C MET A 15 8.24 -22.72 -11.40
N GLU A 16 7.87 -22.55 -12.68
CA GLU A 16 7.56 -21.24 -13.27
C GLU A 16 6.35 -20.53 -12.63
N PRO A 17 5.23 -21.21 -12.31
CA PRO A 17 4.14 -20.62 -11.55
C PRO A 17 4.59 -20.19 -10.15
N LEU A 18 5.35 -21.03 -9.43
CA LEU A 18 5.87 -20.75 -8.09
C LEU A 18 6.78 -19.50 -8.06
N THR A 19 7.63 -19.32 -9.07
CA THR A 19 8.51 -18.14 -9.14
C THR A 19 7.74 -16.88 -9.51
N SER A 20 6.73 -16.96 -10.38
CA SER A 20 5.88 -15.83 -10.76
C SER A 20 5.02 -15.31 -9.60
N VAL A 21 4.42 -16.21 -8.83
CA VAL A 21 3.65 -15.91 -7.61
C VAL A 21 4.55 -15.24 -6.56
N GLY A 22 5.74 -15.78 -6.33
CA GLY A 22 6.72 -15.20 -5.40
C GLY A 22 7.17 -13.80 -5.82
N ARG A 23 7.35 -13.55 -7.12
CA ARG A 23 7.71 -12.23 -7.66
C ARG A 23 6.59 -11.21 -7.41
N ALA A 24 5.35 -11.54 -7.75
CA ALA A 24 4.21 -10.64 -7.55
C ALA A 24 3.97 -10.29 -6.08
N PHE A 25 4.16 -11.27 -5.18
CA PHE A 25 4.10 -11.01 -3.73
C PHE A 25 5.19 -10.02 -3.27
N ILE A 26 6.44 -10.21 -3.71
CA ILE A 26 7.55 -9.31 -3.36
C ILE A 26 7.30 -7.89 -3.92
N GLU A 27 6.81 -7.78 -5.15
CA GLU A 27 6.48 -6.49 -5.77
C GLU A 27 5.40 -5.75 -4.96
N GLY A 28 4.30 -6.43 -4.61
CA GLY A 28 3.26 -5.82 -3.78
C GLY A 28 3.73 -5.46 -2.38
N TRP A 29 4.63 -6.24 -1.78
CA TRP A 29 5.24 -5.91 -0.49
C TRP A 29 6.12 -4.65 -0.56
N VAL A 30 6.93 -4.51 -1.62
CA VAL A 30 7.76 -3.33 -1.86
C VAL A 30 6.88 -2.10 -2.08
N GLU A 31 5.82 -2.24 -2.88
CA GLU A 31 4.86 -1.17 -3.14
C GLU A 31 4.17 -0.71 -1.84
N ALA A 32 3.64 -1.64 -1.04
CA ALA A 32 3.00 -1.34 0.24
C ALA A 32 3.97 -0.63 1.21
N SER A 33 5.21 -1.10 1.29
CA SER A 33 6.25 -0.49 2.14
C SER A 33 6.57 0.94 1.70
N GLY A 34 6.64 1.17 0.39
CA GLY A 34 6.84 2.49 -0.19
C GLY A 34 5.69 3.46 0.12
N GLU A 35 4.44 3.01 -0.05
CA GLU A 35 3.26 3.83 0.26
C GLU A 35 3.17 4.17 1.75
N ILE A 36 3.46 3.22 2.66
CA ILE A 36 3.52 3.50 4.11
C ILE A 36 4.58 4.56 4.43
N ALA A 37 5.79 4.43 3.89
CA ALA A 37 6.85 5.41 4.12
C ALA A 37 6.46 6.81 3.58
N ALA A 38 5.87 6.87 2.40
CA ALA A 38 5.40 8.10 1.80
C ALA A 38 4.26 8.74 2.61
N PHE A 39 3.33 7.93 3.13
CA PHE A 39 2.25 8.38 3.99
C PHE A 39 2.77 9.00 5.29
N LEU A 40 3.70 8.31 5.97
CA LEU A 40 4.33 8.84 7.18
C LEU A 40 5.02 10.17 6.90
N GLY A 41 5.73 10.30 5.77
CA GLY A 41 6.32 11.57 5.36
C GLY A 41 5.29 12.70 5.19
N ARG A 42 4.17 12.43 4.52
CA ARG A 42 3.07 13.41 4.36
C ARG A 42 2.46 13.84 5.69
N ARG A 43 2.28 12.89 6.62
CA ARG A 43 1.72 13.17 7.96
C ARG A 43 2.66 13.99 8.83
N ILE A 44 3.95 13.65 8.85
CA ILE A 44 4.98 14.45 9.55
C ILE A 44 5.02 15.88 9.00
N GLN A 45 4.99 16.05 7.68
CA GLN A 45 4.96 17.38 7.08
C GLN A 45 3.72 18.17 7.51
N SER A 46 2.55 17.53 7.52
CA SER A 46 1.32 18.16 7.98
C SER A 46 1.38 18.57 9.46
N ASP A 47 2.07 17.80 10.32
CA ASP A 47 2.28 18.16 11.73
C ASP A 47 3.19 19.38 11.87
N ILE A 48 4.27 19.45 11.09
CA ILE A 48 5.15 20.63 11.04
C ILE A 48 4.36 21.87 10.62
N ASP A 49 3.52 21.76 9.60
CA ASP A 49 2.73 22.88 9.09
C ASP A 49 1.64 23.30 10.07
N LEU A 50 1.05 22.37 10.83
CA LEU A 50 0.17 22.69 11.95
C LEU A 50 0.91 23.51 13.01
N GLN A 51 2.09 23.04 13.45
CA GLN A 51 2.86 23.74 14.50
C GLN A 51 3.27 25.16 14.05
N ARG A 52 3.65 25.33 12.78
CA ARG A 52 3.93 26.66 12.20
C ARG A 52 2.73 27.59 12.28
N GLN A 53 1.54 27.10 11.92
CA GLN A 53 0.30 27.88 11.98
C GLN A 53 -0.07 28.25 13.42
N ILE A 54 0.03 27.29 14.35
CA ILE A 54 -0.26 27.53 15.78
C ILE A 54 0.68 28.59 16.36
N LEU A 55 1.99 28.53 16.08
CA LEU A 55 2.97 29.48 16.59
C LEU A 55 2.76 30.92 16.08
N GLN A 56 2.09 31.07 14.94
CA GLN A 56 1.79 32.38 14.33
C GLN A 56 0.38 32.88 14.70
N CYS A 57 -0.50 32.00 15.17
CA CYS A 57 -1.88 32.30 15.49
C CYS A 57 -1.98 33.20 16.73
N ARG A 58 -2.77 34.28 16.63
CA ARG A 58 -3.03 35.22 17.73
C ARG A 58 -4.51 35.31 18.12
N ASP A 59 -5.38 34.57 17.42
CA ASP A 59 -6.82 34.54 17.65
C ASP A 59 -7.25 33.12 18.10
N PRO A 60 -7.81 32.98 19.32
CA PRO A 60 -8.34 31.70 19.79
C PRO A 60 -9.40 31.08 18.87
N ALA A 61 -10.23 31.88 18.20
CA ALA A 61 -11.23 31.36 17.26
C ALA A 61 -10.59 30.82 15.98
N GLU A 62 -9.49 31.44 15.53
CA GLU A 62 -8.68 30.95 14.42
C GLU A 62 -7.96 29.65 14.77
N LEU A 63 -7.44 29.52 16.01
CA LEU A 63 -6.81 28.28 16.49
C LEU A 63 -7.76 27.07 16.37
N VAL A 64 -9.04 27.23 16.74
CA VAL A 64 -10.05 26.18 16.60
C VAL A 64 -10.21 25.77 15.12
N ARG A 65 -10.29 26.75 14.21
CA ARG A 65 -10.40 26.46 12.77
C ARG A 65 -9.18 25.71 12.22
N ILE A 66 -7.97 26.12 12.61
CA ILE A 66 -6.72 25.45 12.23
C ILE A 66 -6.73 23.98 12.69
N GLN A 67 -7.12 23.75 13.95
CA GLN A 67 -7.16 22.40 14.52
C GLN A 67 -8.22 21.52 13.85
N THR A 68 -9.42 22.07 13.58
CA THR A 68 -10.49 21.35 12.87
C THR A 68 -10.04 20.95 11.47
N ALA A 69 -9.49 21.90 10.69
CA ALA A 69 -9.00 21.62 9.34
C ALA A 69 -7.91 20.54 9.33
N PHE A 70 -7.00 20.57 10.31
CA PHE A 70 -5.97 19.53 10.46
C PHE A 70 -6.57 18.14 10.73
N VAL A 71 -7.58 18.03 11.60
CA VAL A 71 -8.23 16.77 11.91
C VAL A 71 -9.03 16.24 10.71
N GLU A 72 -9.77 17.11 10.03
CA GLU A 72 -10.51 16.75 8.81
C GLU A 72 -9.58 16.20 7.74
N LYS A 73 -8.47 16.90 7.49
CA LYS A 73 -7.43 16.45 6.56
C LYS A 73 -6.82 15.11 6.98
N ALA A 74 -6.49 14.94 8.26
CA ALA A 74 -5.94 13.67 8.74
C ALA A 74 -6.90 12.50 8.48
N VAL A 75 -8.18 12.68 8.75
CA VAL A 75 -9.20 11.67 8.49
C VAL A 75 -9.29 11.33 6.99
N GLU A 76 -9.24 12.32 6.11
CA GLU A 76 -9.20 12.10 4.65
C GLU A 76 -7.95 11.35 4.21
N ASP A 77 -6.77 11.78 4.69
CA ASP A 77 -5.48 11.16 4.40
C ASP A 77 -5.48 9.66 4.79
N TYR A 78 -5.96 9.32 5.99
CA TYR A 78 -6.02 7.93 6.47
C TYR A 78 -7.01 7.07 5.67
N ARG A 79 -8.16 7.64 5.28
CA ARG A 79 -9.14 6.93 4.43
C ARG A 79 -8.56 6.61 3.06
N ALA A 80 -7.92 7.60 2.44
CA ALA A 80 -7.29 7.45 1.14
C ALA A 80 -6.17 6.39 1.19
N GLU A 81 -5.31 6.45 2.22
CA GLU A 81 -4.20 5.53 2.39
C GLU A 81 -4.68 4.09 2.63
N THR A 82 -5.68 3.91 3.51
CA THR A 82 -6.30 2.60 3.74
C THR A 82 -6.85 2.01 2.46
N GLY A 83 -7.51 2.84 1.63
CA GLY A 83 -8.01 2.41 0.32
C GLY A 83 -6.92 1.96 -0.64
N LYS A 84 -5.74 2.60 -0.62
CA LYS A 84 -4.59 2.18 -1.41
C LYS A 84 -4.02 0.84 -0.94
N LEU A 85 -3.74 0.72 0.36
CA LEU A 85 -3.19 -0.51 0.93
C LEU A 85 -4.14 -1.70 0.74
N ALA A 86 -5.46 -1.48 0.81
CA ALA A 86 -6.44 -2.51 0.50
C ALA A 86 -6.34 -3.01 -0.95
N ARG A 87 -6.10 -2.12 -1.92
CA ARG A 87 -5.90 -2.51 -3.33
C ARG A 87 -4.62 -3.30 -3.53
N ILE A 88 -3.52 -2.87 -2.90
CA ILE A 88 -2.24 -3.60 -2.96
C ILE A 88 -2.40 -4.99 -2.33
N GLY A 89 -3.04 -5.08 -1.16
CA GLY A 89 -3.32 -6.34 -0.49
C GLY A 89 -4.22 -7.27 -1.32
N HIS A 90 -5.21 -6.73 -2.05
CA HIS A 90 -6.04 -7.50 -2.97
C HIS A 90 -5.21 -8.11 -4.11
N ALA A 91 -4.36 -7.30 -4.75
CA ALA A 91 -3.51 -7.77 -5.84
C ALA A 91 -2.50 -8.83 -5.38
N MET A 92 -1.91 -8.65 -4.19
CA MET A 92 -1.03 -9.65 -3.57
C MET A 92 -1.78 -10.96 -3.30
N ARG A 93 -3.02 -10.88 -2.80
CA ARG A 93 -3.84 -12.07 -2.55
C ARG A 93 -4.15 -12.81 -3.84
N GLU A 94 -4.59 -12.14 -4.89
CA GLU A 94 -4.89 -12.77 -6.18
C GLU A 94 -3.66 -13.44 -6.80
N ALA A 95 -2.48 -12.86 -6.59
CA ALA A 95 -1.23 -13.47 -7.03
C ALA A 95 -0.88 -14.75 -6.27
N VAL A 96 -1.23 -14.85 -4.97
CA VAL A 96 -0.86 -16.00 -4.11
C VAL A 96 -1.94 -17.08 -4.08
N LEU A 97 -3.20 -16.67 -4.09
CA LEU A 97 -4.41 -17.48 -4.02
C LEU A 97 -5.37 -16.93 -5.08
N PRO A 98 -5.25 -17.37 -6.35
CA PRO A 98 -6.29 -17.10 -7.33
C PRO A 98 -7.62 -17.66 -6.77
N ALA A 99 -8.70 -16.90 -6.88
CA ALA A 99 -10.01 -17.35 -6.44
C ALA A 99 -10.30 -18.73 -7.05
N ASP A 100 -10.82 -19.66 -6.24
CA ASP A 100 -11.14 -21.02 -6.66
C ASP A 100 -11.82 -20.99 -8.04
N THR A 101 -11.10 -21.43 -9.06
CA THR A 101 -11.68 -21.68 -10.38
C THR A 101 -12.51 -22.95 -10.27
N ASP A 102 -13.80 -22.78 -10.00
CA ASP A 102 -14.83 -23.73 -10.43
C ASP A 102 -14.90 -23.81 -11.96
#